data_AF-A0A7S1YT19-F1
#
_entry.id   AF-A0A7S1YT19-F1
#
_cell.length_a   1.000
_cell.length_b   1.000
_cell.length_c   1.000
_cell.angle_alpha   90.00
_cell.angle_beta   90.00
_cell.angle_gamma   90.00
#
_symmetry.space_group_name_H-M   'P 1'
#
loop_
_entity.id
_entity.type
_entity.pdbx_description
1 polymer ?
#
loop_
_entity_poly.entity_id
_entity_poly.type
_entity_poly.pdbx_seq_one_letter_code
_entity_poly.pdbx_strand_id
1 'polypeptide(L)'
;LKQTTKRSTLATEIEKGQLYETMISARTATRSLTTIWSHRLSSTAQRRFSAGGFRDRIGKLRNNGTPEIVFGVALLGLLAVDRFLQSQQRNGRDRVLEIMEQEIRADEERGREEAKNEAEEIAKRPVLFRCKVRVSPEMFDGTKCLTGVSVGDVVDVVEEGVGPGNAYNLCCVRGKEGKDFTAGWFPISCLEKLSS
;
A
#
# COMPACT_ATOMS: atom_id res chain seq x y z
N LEU A 1 -26.78 7.01 -23.87
CA LEU A 1 -26.01 6.24 -22.85
C LEU A 1 -24.66 5.68 -23.33
N LYS A 2 -24.12 6.02 -24.52
CA LYS A 2 -22.83 5.52 -25.04
C LYS A 2 -21.68 6.54 -25.08
N GLN A 3 -21.83 7.71 -24.43
CA GLN A 3 -20.87 8.83 -24.56
C GLN A 3 -20.05 9.12 -23.29
N THR A 4 -20.39 8.55 -22.14
CA THR A 4 -19.71 8.87 -20.88
C THR A 4 -18.49 8.00 -20.60
N THR A 5 -18.38 6.81 -21.21
CA THR A 5 -17.27 5.87 -20.95
C THR A 5 -15.97 6.22 -21.67
N LYS A 6 -15.98 7.10 -22.69
CA LYS A 6 -14.76 7.47 -23.44
C LYS A 6 -13.90 8.54 -22.75
N ARG A 7 -14.40 9.19 -21.70
CA ARG A 7 -13.65 10.27 -21.02
C ARG A 7 -12.73 9.77 -19.90
N SER A 8 -13.01 8.62 -19.28
CA SER A 8 -12.16 8.12 -18.18
C SER A 8 -10.86 7.47 -18.68
N THR A 9 -10.87 6.82 -19.85
CA THR A 9 -9.66 6.21 -20.43
C THR A 9 -8.64 7.21 -20.92
N LEU A 10 -9.06 8.42 -21.32
CA LEU A 10 -8.14 9.48 -21.76
C LEU A 10 -7.43 10.18 -20.59
N ALA A 11 -8.05 10.23 -19.41
CA ALA A 11 -7.41 10.84 -18.23
C ALA A 11 -6.22 10.01 -17.73
N THR A 12 -6.33 8.68 -17.78
CA THR A 12 -5.26 7.76 -17.35
C THR A 12 -4.05 7.68 -18.29
N GLU A 13 -4.20 8.08 -19.56
CA GLU A 13 -3.06 8.16 -20.50
C GLU A 13 -2.25 9.46 -20.34
N ILE A 14 -2.90 10.56 -19.96
CA ILE A 14 -2.23 11.85 -19.76
C ILE A 14 -1.31 11.82 -18.53
N GLU A 15 -1.71 11.15 -17.45
CA GLU A 15 -0.88 10.99 -16.25
C GLU A 15 0.36 10.12 -16.49
N LYS A 16 0.24 9.07 -17.33
CA LYS A 16 1.40 8.28 -17.72
C LYS A 16 2.37 9.09 -18.56
N GLY A 17 1.89 9.96 -19.46
CA GLY A 17 2.75 10.84 -20.27
C GLY A 17 3.66 11.77 -19.43
N GLN A 18 3.15 12.34 -18.34
CA GLN A 18 3.93 13.27 -17.50
C GLN A 18 4.99 12.59 -16.61
N LEU A 19 4.78 11.32 -16.23
CA LEU A 19 5.76 10.55 -15.47
C LEU A 19 6.97 10.11 -16.33
N TYR A 20 6.80 9.95 -17.65
CA TYR A 20 7.93 9.61 -18.53
C TYR A 20 8.81 10.82 -18.87
N GLU A 21 8.25 12.04 -19.01
CA GLU A 21 9.06 13.23 -19.26
C GLU A 21 9.89 13.66 -18.03
N THR A 22 9.34 13.50 -16.82
CA THR A 22 10.09 13.79 -15.58
C THR A 22 11.23 12.79 -15.32
N MET A 23 11.08 11.53 -15.71
CA MET A 23 12.16 10.53 -15.61
C MET A 23 13.28 10.72 -16.66
N ILE A 24 12.98 11.25 -17.84
CA ILE A 24 14.01 11.50 -18.87
C ILE A 24 14.83 12.76 -18.54
N SER A 25 14.21 13.79 -17.94
CA SER A 25 14.92 14.99 -17.48
C SER A 25 15.89 14.73 -16.31
N ALA A 26 15.56 13.79 -15.41
CA ALA A 26 16.46 13.39 -14.31
C ALA A 26 17.70 12.59 -14.77
N ARG A 27 17.64 11.95 -15.96
CA ARG A 27 18.77 11.17 -16.52
C ARG A 27 19.75 11.99 -17.35
N THR A 28 19.36 13.17 -17.85
CA THR A 28 20.29 14.07 -18.56
C THR A 28 21.04 15.00 -17.61
N ALA A 29 20.52 15.28 -16.41
CA ALA A 29 21.24 16.06 -15.39
C ALA A 29 22.36 15.27 -14.67
N THR A 30 22.35 13.94 -14.73
CA THR A 30 23.36 13.09 -14.06
C THR A 30 24.57 12.74 -14.93
N ARG A 31 24.58 13.14 -16.21
CA ARG A 31 25.73 12.94 -17.11
C ARG A 31 26.63 14.15 -17.31
N SER A 32 26.29 15.35 -16.82
CA SER A 32 27.16 16.54 -16.93
C SER A 32 27.90 16.90 -15.64
N LEU A 33 27.54 16.33 -14.48
CA LEU A 33 28.19 16.64 -13.20
C LEU A 33 29.34 15.71 -12.82
N THR A 34 29.58 14.62 -13.57
CA THR A 34 30.73 13.74 -13.35
C THR A 34 31.99 14.15 -14.10
N THR A 35 31.93 15.16 -14.97
CA THR A 35 33.08 15.59 -15.79
C THR A 35 33.69 16.94 -15.37
N ILE A 36 33.10 17.62 -14.38
CA ILE A 36 33.58 18.94 -13.91
C ILE A 36 34.28 18.85 -12.54
N TRP A 37 34.12 17.75 -11.81
CA TRP A 37 34.80 17.55 -10.52
C TRP A 37 36.19 16.90 -10.62
N SER A 38 36.65 16.52 -11.81
CA SER A 38 38.00 15.96 -12.01
C SER A 38 39.10 17.01 -12.22
N HIS A 39 38.79 18.30 -12.27
CA HIS A 39 39.78 19.35 -12.60
C HIS A 39 39.99 20.45 -11.54
N ARG A 40 39.51 20.27 -10.30
CA ARG A 40 39.71 21.28 -9.25
C ARG A 40 40.13 20.72 -7.88
N LEU A 41 41.03 19.76 -7.89
CA LEU A 41 41.76 19.28 -6.70
C LEU A 41 43.27 19.09 -6.98
N SER A 42 43.82 19.82 -7.95
CA SER A 42 45.24 19.77 -8.33
C SER A 42 45.97 21.07 -8.01
N SER A 43 45.93 21.54 -6.76
CA SER A 43 46.88 22.55 -6.27
C SER A 43 46.76 22.76 -4.77
N THR A 44 47.22 21.80 -3.97
CA THR A 44 47.97 21.98 -2.70
C THR A 44 47.85 20.72 -1.85
N ALA A 45 48.81 19.82 -2.00
CA ALA A 45 49.37 18.96 -0.95
C ALA A 45 50.05 17.75 -1.60
N GLN A 46 51.06 18.01 -2.43
CA GLN A 46 52.08 17.02 -2.72
C GLN A 46 52.99 16.89 -1.48
N ARG A 47 52.42 16.43 -0.36
CA ARG A 47 53.21 15.83 0.71
C ARG A 47 53.39 14.37 0.34
N ARG A 48 54.59 14.08 -0.12
CA ARG A 48 55.16 12.74 -0.27
C ARG A 48 54.83 11.91 0.99
N PHE A 49 53.77 11.11 0.93
CA PHE A 49 53.69 9.91 1.75
C PHE A 49 54.63 8.89 1.12
N SER A 50 55.91 9.04 1.46
CA SER A 50 56.90 8.01 1.25
C SER A 50 56.48 6.80 2.07
N ALA A 51 56.04 5.74 1.39
CA ALA A 51 55.66 4.45 1.98
C ALA A 51 56.84 3.75 2.70
N GLY A 52 58.05 4.33 2.69
CA GLY A 52 59.21 3.84 3.44
C GLY A 52 59.32 4.37 4.88
N GLY A 53 58.58 5.41 5.28
CA GLY A 53 58.76 6.06 6.61
C GLY A 53 57.75 5.68 7.69
N PHE A 54 56.67 4.97 7.35
CA PHE A 54 55.65 4.56 8.32
C PHE A 54 56.13 3.41 9.21
N ARG A 55 56.87 2.43 8.66
CA ARG A 55 57.37 1.29 9.43
C ARG A 55 58.36 1.69 10.53
N ASP A 56 59.28 2.61 10.25
CA ASP A 56 60.27 3.07 11.24
C ASP A 56 59.67 3.98 12.32
N ARG A 57 58.58 4.70 12.00
CA ARG A 57 57.83 5.50 12.97
C ARG A 57 56.91 4.65 13.85
N ILE A 58 56.35 3.57 13.32
CA ILE A 58 55.56 2.60 14.10
C ILE A 58 56.45 1.89 15.15
N GLY A 59 57.72 1.61 14.82
CA GLY A 59 58.67 1.03 15.77
C GLY A 59 58.97 1.91 16.99
N LYS A 60 59.05 3.24 16.83
CA LYS A 60 59.26 4.19 17.94
C LYS A 60 57.98 4.51 18.73
N LEU A 61 56.80 4.31 18.16
CA LEU A 61 55.52 4.49 18.83
C LEU A 61 55.11 3.29 19.68
N ARG A 62 55.79 2.14 19.57
CA ARG A 62 55.41 0.90 20.28
C ARG A 62 55.68 0.90 21.79
N ASN A 63 56.47 1.84 22.31
CA ASN A 63 56.82 1.92 23.73
C ASN A 63 56.05 3.00 24.50
N ASN A 64 55.23 3.80 23.81
CA ASN A 64 54.32 4.77 24.40
C ASN A 64 52.93 4.26 24.07
N GLY A 65 51.97 4.16 25.00
CA GLY A 65 50.63 3.55 24.82
C GLY A 65 49.69 4.18 23.74
N THR A 66 50.27 4.84 22.74
CA THR A 66 49.64 5.37 21.54
C THR A 66 49.06 4.31 20.60
N PRO A 67 49.65 3.11 20.38
CA PRO A 67 49.05 2.13 19.45
C PRO A 67 47.70 1.60 19.97
N GLU A 68 47.53 1.48 21.28
CA GLU A 68 46.26 1.09 21.91
C GLU A 68 45.18 2.14 21.70
N ILE A 69 45.53 3.43 21.83
CA ILE A 69 44.60 4.54 21.59
C ILE A 69 44.18 4.58 20.12
N VAL A 70 45.13 4.43 19.20
CA VAL A 70 44.83 4.42 17.75
C VAL A 70 43.93 3.24 17.40
N PHE A 71 44.19 2.07 17.96
CA PHE A 71 43.35 0.89 17.75
C PHE A 71 41.94 1.08 18.33
N GLY A 72 41.82 1.61 19.55
CA GLY A 72 40.54 1.91 20.17
C GLY A 72 39.71 2.90 19.36
N VAL A 73 40.32 3.98 18.87
CA VAL A 73 39.66 4.98 18.01
C VAL A 73 39.23 4.36 16.68
N ALA A 74 40.08 3.52 16.07
CA ALA A 74 39.73 2.85 14.82
C ALA A 74 38.52 1.90 15.00
N LEU A 75 38.49 1.13 16.09
CA LEU A 75 37.38 0.22 16.39
C LEU A 75 36.07 0.99 16.66
N LEU A 76 36.13 2.07 17.43
CA LEU A 76 34.97 2.94 17.68
C LEU A 76 34.47 3.58 16.38
N GLY A 77 35.38 4.01 15.50
CA GLY A 77 35.03 4.53 14.18
C GLY A 77 34.27 3.50 13.34
N LEU A 78 34.73 2.25 13.33
CA LEU A 78 34.08 1.17 12.60
C LEU A 78 32.68 0.85 13.15
N LEU A 79 32.53 0.79 14.48
CA LEU A 79 31.22 0.59 15.12
C LEU A 79 30.26 1.76 14.85
N ALA A 80 30.76 3.00 14.83
CA ALA A 80 29.96 4.17 14.53
C ALA A 80 29.43 4.15 13.08
N VAL A 81 30.27 3.72 12.12
CA VAL A 81 29.86 3.55 10.72
C VAL A 81 28.80 2.45 10.59
N ASP A 82 28.99 1.31 11.25
CA ASP A 82 28.00 0.21 11.23
C ASP A 82 26.65 0.67 11.83
N ARG A 83 26.67 1.33 12.99
CA ARG A 83 25.48 1.94 13.60
C ARG A 83 24.80 2.93 12.68
N PHE A 84 25.56 3.77 11.98
CA PHE A 84 25.02 4.77 11.07
C PHE A 84 24.32 4.13 9.86
N LEU A 85 24.93 3.11 9.24
CA LEU A 85 24.34 2.38 8.13
C LEU A 85 23.05 1.64 8.55
N GLN A 86 23.07 1.00 9.73
CA GLN A 86 21.87 0.35 10.28
C GLN A 86 20.77 1.37 10.58
N SER A 87 21.10 2.55 11.07
CA SER A 87 20.14 3.62 11.32
C SER A 87 19.46 4.09 10.04
N GLN A 88 20.21 4.20 8.92
CA GLN A 88 19.60 4.57 7.65
C GLN A 88 18.63 3.50 7.13
N GLN A 89 18.99 2.22 7.29
CA GLN A 89 18.10 1.13 6.88
C GLN A 89 16.80 1.09 7.70
N ARG A 90 16.88 1.34 9.02
CA ARG A 90 15.69 1.40 9.88
C ARG A 90 14.77 2.54 9.46
N ASN A 91 15.32 3.75 9.29
CA ASN A 91 14.54 4.91 8.86
C ASN A 91 13.86 4.69 7.49
N GLY A 92 14.49 3.92 6.59
CA GLY A 92 13.88 3.55 5.31
C GLY A 92 12.69 2.60 5.49
N ARG A 93 12.78 1.61 6.38
CA ARG A 93 11.69 0.66 6.66
C ARG A 93 10.51 1.34 7.34
N ASP A 94 10.78 2.22 8.30
CA ASP A 94 9.72 2.92 9.04
C ASP A 94 8.90 3.83 8.11
N ARG A 95 9.56 4.51 7.17
CA ARG A 95 8.87 5.32 6.14
C ARG A 95 8.01 4.48 5.22
N VAL A 96 8.50 3.32 4.79
CA VAL A 96 7.73 2.42 3.92
C VAL A 96 6.50 1.90 4.67
N LEU A 97 6.65 1.57 5.95
CA LEU A 97 5.55 1.12 6.79
C LEU A 97 4.50 2.22 6.98
N GLU A 98 4.92 3.47 7.22
CA GLU A 98 4.02 4.61 7.34
C GLU A 98 3.22 4.87 6.05
N ILE A 99 3.88 4.77 4.88
CA ILE A 99 3.21 4.92 3.59
C ILE A 99 2.18 3.79 3.38
N MET A 100 2.56 2.55 3.68
CA MET A 100 1.64 1.41 3.58
C MET A 100 0.43 1.56 4.51
N GLU A 101 0.64 2.01 5.75
CA GLU A 101 -0.46 2.24 6.69
C GLU A 101 -1.41 3.35 6.20
N GLN A 102 -0.86 4.41 5.60
CA GLN A 102 -1.68 5.48 5.01
C GLN A 102 -2.46 4.98 3.78
N GLU A 103 -1.84 4.18 2.91
CA GLU A 103 -2.50 3.58 1.75
C GLU A 103 -3.63 2.64 2.16
N ILE A 104 -3.40 1.76 3.15
CA ILE A 104 -4.43 0.84 3.67
C ILE A 104 -5.63 1.62 4.22
N ARG A 105 -5.40 2.68 5.01
CA ARG A 105 -6.50 3.50 5.53
C ARG A 105 -7.27 4.21 4.43
N ALA A 106 -6.57 4.77 3.44
CA ALA A 106 -7.22 5.44 2.32
C ALA A 106 -8.04 4.46 1.46
N ASP A 107 -7.54 3.24 1.26
CA ASP A 107 -8.24 2.19 0.53
C ASP A 107 -9.43 1.63 1.32
N GLU A 108 -9.34 1.50 2.64
CA GLU A 108 -10.46 1.11 3.50
C GLU A 108 -11.60 2.14 3.45
N GLU A 109 -11.28 3.43 3.53
CA GLU A 109 -12.26 4.51 3.43
C GLU A 109 -12.92 4.53 2.04
N ARG A 110 -12.12 4.44 0.97
CA ARG A 110 -12.63 4.36 -0.40
C ARG A 110 -13.52 3.13 -0.60
N GLY A 111 -13.08 1.96 -0.14
CA GLY A 111 -13.86 0.72 -0.24
C GLY A 111 -15.20 0.83 0.49
N ARG A 112 -15.26 1.56 1.61
CA ARG A 112 -16.51 1.79 2.33
C ARG A 112 -17.46 2.73 1.60
N GLU A 113 -16.96 3.78 0.97
CA GLU A 113 -17.76 4.69 0.15
C GLU A 113 -18.29 4.00 -1.11
N GLU A 114 -17.43 3.23 -1.79
CA GLU A 114 -17.82 2.41 -2.94
C GLU A 114 -18.90 1.39 -2.57
N ALA A 115 -18.75 0.69 -1.45
CA ALA A 115 -19.75 -0.26 -0.97
C ALA A 115 -21.11 0.41 -0.68
N LYS A 116 -21.12 1.63 -0.12
CA LYS A 116 -22.36 2.40 0.10
C LYS A 116 -23.00 2.80 -1.22
N ASN A 117 -22.22 3.31 -2.17
CA ASN A 117 -22.73 3.71 -3.48
C ASN A 117 -23.30 2.51 -4.24
N GLU A 118 -22.62 1.35 -4.23
CA GLU A 118 -23.12 0.11 -4.82
C GLU A 118 -24.43 -0.34 -4.16
N ALA A 119 -24.52 -0.28 -2.83
CA ALA A 119 -25.74 -0.63 -2.10
C ALA A 119 -26.92 0.29 -2.47
N GLU A 120 -26.68 1.60 -2.65
CA GLU A 120 -27.70 2.54 -3.11
C GLU A 120 -28.14 2.27 -4.56
N GLU A 121 -27.22 1.90 -5.45
CA GLU A 121 -27.57 1.50 -6.81
C GLU A 121 -28.41 0.22 -6.85
N ILE A 122 -28.07 -0.75 -6.00
CA ILE A 122 -28.84 -1.99 -5.86
C ILE A 122 -30.23 -1.71 -5.28
N ALA A 123 -30.35 -0.79 -4.31
CA ALA A 123 -31.62 -0.41 -3.71
C ALA A 123 -32.60 0.26 -4.70
N LYS A 124 -32.10 0.85 -5.79
CA LYS A 124 -32.94 1.42 -6.87
C LYS A 124 -33.56 0.37 -7.78
N ARG A 125 -33.02 -0.86 -7.79
CA ARG A 125 -33.55 -1.95 -8.63
C ARG A 125 -34.88 -2.45 -8.05
N PRO A 126 -35.81 -2.90 -8.92
CA PRO A 126 -37.09 -3.43 -8.46
C PRO A 126 -36.88 -4.73 -7.68
N VAL A 127 -37.60 -4.87 -6.56
CA VAL A 127 -37.61 -6.10 -5.76
C VAL A 127 -38.43 -7.16 -6.48
N LEU A 128 -37.88 -8.36 -6.65
CA LEU A 128 -38.56 -9.49 -7.29
C LEU A 128 -39.56 -10.14 -6.34
N PHE A 129 -39.12 -10.49 -5.13
CA PHE A 129 -39.94 -11.11 -4.08
C PHE A 129 -39.23 -11.00 -2.72
N ARG A 130 -39.96 -11.32 -1.65
CA ARG A 130 -39.43 -11.31 -0.28
C ARG A 130 -39.11 -12.72 0.19
N CYS A 131 -38.02 -12.84 0.94
CA CYS A 131 -37.64 -14.08 1.60
C CYS A 131 -37.47 -13.88 3.10
N LYS A 132 -37.75 -14.93 3.87
CA LYS A 132 -37.39 -15.01 5.29
C LYS A 132 -36.12 -15.82 5.46
N VAL A 133 -35.18 -15.34 6.27
CA VAL A 133 -33.94 -16.07 6.56
C VAL A 133 -34.24 -17.23 7.51
N ARG A 134 -33.94 -18.46 7.06
CA ARG A 134 -34.13 -19.70 7.86
C ARG A 134 -32.90 -20.06 8.67
N VAL A 135 -31.73 -19.88 8.09
CA VAL A 135 -30.45 -20.30 8.64
C VAL A 135 -29.42 -19.21 8.36
N SER A 136 -28.67 -18.81 9.37
CA SER A 136 -27.50 -17.94 9.18
C SER A 136 -26.24 -18.81 9.20
N PRO A 137 -25.46 -18.88 8.11
CA PRO A 137 -24.24 -19.66 8.09
C PRO A 137 -23.18 -19.02 8.99
N GLU A 138 -22.56 -19.80 9.88
CA GLU A 138 -21.61 -19.29 10.88
C GLU A 138 -20.33 -18.68 10.28
N MET A 139 -19.91 -19.13 9.09
CA MET A 139 -18.69 -18.67 8.41
C MET A 139 -19.00 -18.04 7.05
N PHE A 140 -19.95 -17.12 7.03
CA PHE A 140 -20.33 -16.40 5.82
C PHE A 140 -19.68 -15.00 5.77
N ASP A 141 -18.37 -14.96 5.54
CA ASP A 141 -17.54 -13.76 5.57
C ASP A 141 -16.92 -13.40 4.20
N GLY A 142 -17.73 -13.45 3.14
CA GLY A 142 -17.28 -12.96 1.84
C GLY A 142 -17.41 -11.45 1.70
N THR A 143 -16.53 -10.83 0.90
CA THR A 143 -16.54 -9.39 0.60
C THR A 143 -17.87 -8.88 0.00
N LYS A 144 -18.65 -9.78 -0.62
CA LYS A 144 -19.96 -9.48 -1.18
C LYS A 144 -21.13 -10.09 -0.41
N CYS A 145 -20.89 -10.66 0.77
CA CYS A 145 -21.93 -11.33 1.55
C CYS A 145 -22.78 -10.29 2.30
N LEU A 146 -24.09 -10.55 2.38
CA LEU A 146 -24.98 -9.73 3.19
C LEU A 146 -24.72 -10.00 4.68
N THR A 147 -24.25 -8.99 5.41
CA THR A 147 -23.90 -9.08 6.83
C THR A 147 -24.99 -8.50 7.72
N GLY A 148 -24.98 -8.88 9.01
CA GLY A 148 -25.88 -8.30 10.02
C GLY A 148 -27.33 -8.81 9.96
N VAL A 149 -27.59 -9.91 9.26
CA VAL A 149 -28.93 -10.51 9.15
C VAL A 149 -29.09 -11.67 10.11
N SER A 150 -30.20 -11.69 10.84
CA SER A 150 -30.54 -12.74 11.81
C SER A 150 -31.57 -13.72 11.25
N VAL A 151 -31.60 -14.92 11.84
CA VAL A 151 -32.64 -15.91 11.52
C VAL A 151 -34.01 -15.33 11.87
N GLY A 152 -34.93 -15.37 10.90
CA GLY A 152 -36.26 -14.81 11.02
C GLY A 152 -36.45 -13.45 10.34
N ASP A 153 -35.37 -12.76 9.97
CA ASP A 153 -35.44 -11.49 9.26
C ASP A 153 -35.98 -11.68 7.85
N VAL A 154 -36.69 -10.65 7.35
CA VAL A 154 -37.22 -10.61 5.99
C VAL A 154 -36.30 -9.77 5.13
N VAL A 155 -35.83 -10.36 4.04
CA VAL A 155 -34.95 -9.73 3.06
C VAL A 155 -35.67 -9.59 1.71
N ASP A 156 -35.41 -8.48 1.03
CA ASP A 156 -35.93 -8.22 -0.31
C ASP A 156 -34.93 -8.83 -1.33
N VAL A 157 -35.39 -9.71 -2.21
CA VAL A 157 -34.55 -10.30 -3.28
C VAL A 157 -34.60 -9.42 -4.52
N VAL A 158 -33.44 -8.96 -4.96
CA VAL A 158 -33.28 -8.05 -6.11
C VAL A 158 -32.92 -8.83 -7.38
N GLU A 159 -32.07 -9.86 -7.24
CA GLU A 159 -31.60 -10.68 -8.37
C GLU A 159 -31.47 -12.14 -7.91
N GLU A 160 -32.02 -13.07 -8.68
CA GLU A 160 -31.93 -14.51 -8.41
C GLU A 160 -30.68 -15.11 -9.10
N GLY A 161 -30.07 -16.11 -8.47
CA GLY A 161 -29.07 -16.96 -9.13
C GLY A 161 -27.77 -16.25 -9.49
N VAL A 162 -27.22 -15.47 -8.57
CA VAL A 162 -25.92 -14.80 -8.70
C VAL A 162 -24.78 -15.66 -8.15
N GLY A 163 -23.54 -15.29 -8.50
CA GLY A 163 -22.32 -15.93 -8.01
C GLY A 163 -22.00 -17.29 -8.66
N PRO A 164 -20.95 -17.97 -8.18
CA PRO A 164 -20.51 -19.23 -8.78
C PRO A 164 -21.59 -20.31 -8.62
N GLY A 165 -21.97 -20.93 -9.73
CA GLY A 165 -23.00 -21.97 -9.75
C GLY A 165 -24.42 -21.48 -9.44
N ASN A 166 -24.68 -20.18 -9.53
CA ASN A 166 -25.98 -19.56 -9.25
C ASN A 166 -26.53 -19.94 -7.87
N ALA A 167 -25.64 -20.15 -6.89
CA ALA A 167 -25.99 -20.65 -5.56
C ALA A 167 -26.47 -19.55 -4.59
N TYR A 168 -26.41 -18.27 -5.02
CA TYR A 168 -26.72 -17.12 -4.18
C TYR A 168 -27.81 -16.27 -4.83
N ASN A 169 -28.52 -15.52 -3.99
CA ASN A 169 -29.39 -14.43 -4.43
C ASN A 169 -28.78 -13.10 -3.96
N LEU A 170 -28.94 -12.06 -4.77
CA LEU A 170 -28.64 -10.70 -4.35
C LEU A 170 -29.82 -10.18 -3.53
N CYS A 171 -29.58 -9.99 -2.25
CA CYS A 171 -30.57 -9.55 -1.28
C CYS A 171 -30.25 -8.14 -0.78
N CYS A 172 -31.28 -7.39 -0.42
CA CYS A 172 -31.13 -6.14 0.32
C CYS A 172 -32.01 -6.15 1.57
N VAL A 173 -31.51 -5.51 2.62
CA VAL A 173 -32.25 -5.26 3.85
C VAL A 173 -32.46 -3.75 3.95
N ARG A 174 -33.72 -3.35 4.15
CA ARG A 174 -34.04 -1.97 4.49
C ARG A 174 -33.96 -1.82 6.00
N GLY A 175 -33.08 -0.94 6.47
CA GLY A 175 -33.02 -0.56 7.88
C GLY A 175 -34.35 0.03 8.36
N LYS A 176 -34.59 -0.05 9.68
CA LYS A 176 -35.82 0.43 10.33
C LYS A 176 -36.13 1.90 10.05
N GLU A 177 -35.10 2.71 9.80
CA GLU A 177 -35.22 4.14 9.49
C GLU A 177 -35.23 4.45 7.99
N GLY A 178 -35.18 3.42 7.13
CA GLY A 178 -35.21 3.58 5.67
C GLY A 178 -34.02 4.33 5.06
N LYS A 179 -32.99 4.67 5.87
CA LYS A 179 -31.77 5.34 5.43
C LYS A 179 -30.58 4.39 5.31
N ASP A 180 -30.52 3.38 6.17
CA ASP A 180 -29.46 2.37 6.09
C ASP A 180 -29.92 1.24 5.18
N PHE A 181 -29.22 1.09 4.05
CA PHE A 181 -29.40 -0.01 3.12
C PHE A 181 -28.15 -0.87 3.14
N THR A 182 -28.33 -2.16 3.40
CA THR A 182 -27.27 -3.15 3.26
C THR A 182 -27.69 -4.12 2.17
N ALA A 183 -26.83 -4.30 1.17
CA ALA A 183 -27.04 -5.21 0.07
C ALA A 183 -25.88 -6.19 -0.02
N GLY A 184 -26.18 -7.43 -0.41
CA GLY A 184 -25.18 -8.47 -0.52
C GLY A 184 -25.77 -9.79 -0.96
N TRP A 185 -24.89 -10.72 -1.27
CA TRP A 185 -25.23 -12.09 -1.65
C TRP A 185 -25.64 -12.86 -0.41
N PHE A 186 -26.64 -13.72 -0.56
CA PHE A 186 -27.07 -14.64 0.48
C PHE A 186 -27.40 -16.02 -0.13
N PRO A 187 -27.05 -17.14 0.52
CA PRO A 187 -27.24 -18.46 -0.08
C PRO A 187 -28.72 -18.79 -0.26
N ILE A 188 -29.07 -19.35 -1.43
CA ILE A 188 -30.47 -19.71 -1.74
C ILE A 188 -31.00 -20.75 -0.75
N SER A 189 -30.16 -21.69 -0.32
CA SER A 189 -30.51 -22.74 0.66
C SER A 189 -30.91 -22.20 2.03
N CYS A 190 -30.52 -20.97 2.36
CA CYS A 190 -30.78 -20.33 3.65
C CYS A 190 -32.05 -19.46 3.65
N LEU A 191 -32.73 -19.32 2.50
CA LEU A 191 -33.88 -18.44 2.30
C LEU A 191 -35.18 -19.24 2.13
N GLU A 192 -36.26 -18.71 2.69
CA GLU A 192 -37.63 -19.17 2.46
C GLU A 192 -38.42 -18.11 1.71
N LYS A 193 -38.89 -18.44 0.50
CA LYS A 193 -39.72 -17.52 -0.28
C LYS A 193 -41.06 -17.31 0.42
N LEU A 194 -41.38 -16.06 0.74
CA LEU A 194 -42.70 -15.70 1.26
C LEU A 194 -43.66 -15.67 0.06
N SER A 195 -44.63 -16.59 0.04
CA SER A 195 -45.74 -16.52 -0.91
C SER A 195 -46.55 -15.26 -0.63
N SER A 196 -46.51 -14.30 -1.57
CA SER A 196 -47.50 -13.21 -1.63
C SER A 196 -48.81 -13.71 -2.20
#